data_AF-A0A357AY57-F1
#
_entry.id   AF-A0A357AY57-F1
#
_cell.length_a   1.000
_cell.length_b   1.000
_cell.length_c   1.000
_cell.angle_alpha   90.00
_cell.angle_beta   90.00
_cell.angle_gamma   90.00
#
_symmetry.space_group_name_H-M   'P 1'
#
loop_
_entity.id
_entity.type
_entity.pdbx_description
1 polymer ?
#
loop_
_entity_poly.entity_id
_entity_poly.type
_entity_poly.pdbx_seq_one_letter_code
_entity_poly.pdbx_strand_id
1 'polypeptide(L)'
;MKAIPLEIWQPAPDNPRMLTRTGQRTAQEVFAELKQRLDSLGYLPDEYFELGMEWENGKEIPAGADIFVTTDYGSSEGIYLDVYLKWYEDNKPVTKSFITGKTLGDTGADMDRMFLISSAITKAFHGDHGSYARYVKLGDTPEDTGIVVHLNPAEQRLLIDALIAQRESLLAQTTGTEQLLRRMTGSITEFVNEVGQRPLRIGDFDAAVLAVQDGNLEAFKAAYPKALEQVDALLVETASRPDAVGRKMLMTLFVDAPPFSNEAYLAACKRAVDTGESERVLFLAEQAEGHVHELDMSLYGEAICHAYQNHRHIAESLIRQCTPEQIAAADPRLLHLVATQGDYNTAIALAEKGFNADPVAGRVIQVFHNNNNDWITERMLERGMQISNDNYGALHACIATGNQAAAQLLLDRGMDFQHYLDGLAKLGESPDYYETLEAVTEYWNNIIGQTQGRMEMM
;
A
#
# COMPACT_ATOMS: atom_id res chain seq x y z
N MET A 1 11.14 -2.20 27.93
CA MET A 1 11.55 -0.93 28.58
C MET A 1 12.01 -1.21 30.02
N LYS A 2 13.09 -0.56 30.52
CA LYS A 2 13.54 -0.76 31.91
C LYS A 2 12.60 -0.04 32.88
N ALA A 3 11.98 -0.76 33.81
CA ALA A 3 11.03 -0.19 34.78
C ALA A 3 11.66 0.93 35.64
N ILE A 4 10.88 1.95 35.98
CA ILE A 4 11.24 3.02 36.92
C ILE A 4 11.13 2.41 38.33
N PRO A 5 12.26 2.22 39.04
CA PRO A 5 12.21 1.69 40.40
C PRO A 5 11.67 2.76 41.34
N LEU A 6 10.73 2.38 42.21
CA LEU A 6 10.23 3.22 43.31
C LEU A 6 11.11 3.07 44.58
N GLU A 7 11.78 1.93 44.73
CA GLU A 7 12.60 1.60 45.88
C GLU A 7 14.10 1.86 45.63
N ILE A 8 14.82 2.32 46.66
CA ILE A 8 16.28 2.50 46.62
C ILE A 8 16.95 1.26 47.20
N TRP A 9 17.79 0.61 46.39
CA TRP A 9 18.57 -0.56 46.75
C TRP A 9 20.04 -0.20 46.84
N GLN A 10 20.68 -0.46 47.99
CA GLN A 10 22.12 -0.29 48.18
C GLN A 10 22.78 -1.61 48.58
N PRO A 11 24.06 -1.85 48.21
CA PRO A 11 24.78 -3.05 48.63
C PRO A 11 24.90 -3.12 50.16
N ALA A 12 24.65 -4.29 50.75
CA ALA A 12 24.76 -4.49 52.19
C ALA A 12 26.21 -4.28 52.66
N PRO A 13 26.45 -3.61 53.81
CA PRO A 13 27.79 -3.33 54.31
C PRO A 13 28.64 -4.60 54.50
N ASP A 14 28.00 -5.73 54.83
CA ASP A 14 28.68 -7.00 55.13
C ASP A 14 28.82 -7.93 53.91
N ASN A 15 28.12 -7.68 52.81
CA ASN A 15 28.26 -8.46 51.58
C ASN A 15 27.84 -7.67 50.33
N PRO A 16 28.78 -7.17 49.51
CA PRO A 16 28.49 -6.34 48.34
C PRO A 16 27.74 -7.08 47.20
N ARG A 17 27.48 -8.39 47.34
CA ARG A 17 26.61 -9.16 46.42
C ARG A 17 25.14 -9.24 46.86
N MET A 18 24.79 -8.74 48.05
CA MET A 18 23.39 -8.63 48.51
C MET A 18 22.95 -7.17 48.50
N LEU A 19 21.82 -6.88 47.87
CA LEU A 19 21.19 -5.56 47.89
C LEU A 19 20.22 -5.49 49.07
N THR A 20 20.38 -4.48 49.93
CA THR A 20 19.46 -4.14 51.02
C THR A 20 18.63 -2.91 50.64
N ARG A 21 17.31 -2.97 50.86
CA ARG A 21 16.38 -1.85 50.63
C ARG A 21 16.66 -0.75 51.66
N THR A 22 17.17 0.40 51.22
CA THR A 22 17.67 1.48 52.09
C THR A 22 16.73 2.69 52.17
N GLY A 23 15.77 2.83 51.25
CA GLY A 23 14.78 3.91 51.27
C GLY A 23 13.79 3.85 50.11
N GLN A 24 12.92 4.86 50.02
CA GLN A 24 11.99 5.07 48.91
C GLN A 24 12.38 6.34 48.15
N ARG A 25 12.11 6.40 46.85
CA ARG A 25 12.36 7.61 46.06
C ARG A 25 11.31 8.68 46.37
N THR A 26 11.72 9.94 46.19
CA THR A 26 10.79 11.06 46.31
C THR A 26 9.81 11.06 45.13
N ALA A 27 8.58 11.49 45.39
CA ALA A 27 7.56 11.65 44.36
C ALA A 27 8.02 12.57 43.22
N GLN A 28 8.77 13.64 43.55
CA GLN A 28 9.32 14.58 42.57
C GLN A 28 10.31 13.90 41.61
N GLU A 29 11.22 13.07 42.13
CA GLU A 29 12.21 12.37 41.29
C GLU A 29 11.54 11.39 40.34
N VAL A 30 10.57 10.64 40.84
CA VAL A 30 9.83 9.66 40.04
C VAL A 30 9.00 10.36 38.96
N PHE A 31 8.34 11.47 39.30
CA PHE A 31 7.61 12.29 38.34
C PHE A 31 8.53 12.92 37.29
N ALA A 32 9.67 13.48 37.68
CA ALA A 32 10.62 14.10 36.76
C ALA A 32 11.18 13.07 35.76
N GLU A 33 11.54 11.88 36.24
CA GLU A 33 12.01 10.79 35.38
C GLU A 33 10.91 10.29 34.43
N LEU A 34 9.67 10.13 34.92
CA LEU A 34 8.54 9.75 34.07
C LEU A 34 8.27 10.81 32.99
N LYS A 35 8.23 12.10 33.39
CA LYS A 35 8.01 13.21 32.47
C LYS A 35 9.09 13.27 31.40
N GLN A 36 10.36 13.12 31.76
CA GLN A 36 11.47 13.10 30.81
C GLN A 36 11.36 11.93 29.82
N ARG A 37 10.97 10.73 30.29
CA ARG A 37 10.79 9.57 29.42
C ARG A 37 9.62 9.76 28.45
N LEU A 38 8.50 10.28 28.93
CA LEU A 38 7.34 10.57 28.07
C LEU A 38 7.67 11.65 27.04
N ASP A 39 8.38 12.70 27.44
CA ASP A 39 8.83 13.77 26.55
C ASP A 39 9.73 13.23 25.42
N SER A 40 10.70 12.37 25.78
CA SER A 40 11.60 11.73 24.80
C SER A 40 10.87 10.84 23.78
N LEU A 41 9.68 10.36 24.12
CA LEU A 41 8.84 9.54 23.26
C LEU A 41 7.76 10.37 22.53
N GLY A 42 7.64 11.67 22.82
CA GLY A 42 6.55 12.51 22.32
C GLY A 42 5.18 12.18 22.94
N TYR A 43 5.15 11.53 24.10
CA TYR A 43 3.96 11.02 24.79
C TYR A 43 3.56 11.88 26.00
N LEU A 44 3.74 13.20 25.91
CA LEU A 44 3.17 14.12 26.87
C LEU A 44 1.76 14.59 26.43
N PRO A 45 0.80 14.70 27.37
CA PRO A 45 -0.41 15.45 27.12
C PRO A 45 -0.07 16.89 26.74
N ASP A 46 -0.85 17.45 25.82
CA ASP A 46 -0.55 18.76 25.20
C ASP A 46 -1.14 19.97 25.94
N GLU A 47 -2.08 19.77 26.88
CA GLU A 47 -2.55 20.84 27.75
C GLU A 47 -1.69 20.96 29.00
N TYR A 48 -1.64 19.92 29.84
CA TYR A 48 -0.77 19.89 31.02
C TYR A 48 -0.50 18.47 31.50
N PHE A 49 0.56 18.32 32.30
CA PHE A 49 0.94 17.10 33.00
C PHE A 49 1.63 17.48 34.31
N GLU A 50 0.92 17.30 35.44
CA GLU A 50 1.24 17.92 36.72
C GLU A 50 1.24 16.91 37.87
N LEU A 51 2.17 17.09 38.81
CA LEU A 51 2.23 16.32 40.05
C LEU A 51 1.12 16.78 41.00
N GLY A 52 0.41 15.85 41.64
CA GLY A 52 -0.62 16.19 42.61
C GLY A 52 -0.05 16.92 43.82
N MET A 53 -0.72 17.97 44.28
CA MET A 53 -0.27 18.85 45.37
C MET A 53 0.10 18.11 46.66
N GLU A 54 -0.52 16.97 46.93
CA GLU A 54 -0.24 16.12 48.11
C GLU A 54 1.15 15.47 48.12
N TRP A 55 1.85 15.51 46.99
CA TRP A 55 3.16 14.90 46.77
C TRP A 55 4.28 15.94 46.62
N GLU A 56 3.95 17.23 46.74
CA GLU A 56 4.93 18.30 46.79
C GLU A 56 5.79 18.24 48.08
N ASN A 57 6.86 19.04 48.12
CA ASN A 57 7.77 19.15 49.27
C ASN A 57 8.56 17.88 49.66
N GLY A 58 9.05 17.12 48.68
CA GLY A 58 10.03 16.04 48.91
C GLY A 58 9.46 14.78 49.55
N LYS A 59 8.14 14.55 49.43
CA LYS A 59 7.46 13.41 50.02
C LYS A 59 7.89 12.10 49.35
N GLU A 60 8.24 11.10 50.15
CA GLU A 60 8.61 9.77 49.67
C GLU A 60 7.38 8.96 49.25
N ILE A 61 7.56 8.11 48.23
CA ILE A 61 6.52 7.17 47.79
C ILE A 61 6.41 6.03 48.83
N PRO A 62 5.20 5.65 49.26
CA PRO A 62 5.02 4.58 50.24
C PRO A 62 5.61 3.24 49.77
N ALA A 63 6.15 2.47 50.71
CA ALA A 63 6.73 1.18 50.40
C ALA A 63 5.67 0.18 49.88
N GLY A 64 5.98 -0.50 48.79
CA GLY A 64 5.03 -1.40 48.13
C GLY A 64 3.87 -0.70 47.42
N ALA A 65 4.01 0.61 47.14
CA ALA A 65 3.07 1.32 46.29
C ALA A 65 3.14 0.79 44.85
N ASP A 66 1.97 0.57 44.28
CA ASP A 66 1.76 0.25 42.88
C ASP A 66 1.07 1.43 42.18
N ILE A 67 1.23 1.52 40.86
CA ILE A 67 0.67 2.59 40.05
C ILE A 67 -0.43 2.06 39.16
N PHE A 68 -1.55 2.77 39.12
CA PHE A 68 -2.58 2.55 38.12
C PHE A 68 -2.95 3.87 37.45
N VAL A 69 -3.31 3.78 36.18
CA VAL A 69 -3.64 4.94 35.34
C VAL A 69 -5.07 4.78 34.85
N THR A 70 -5.85 5.85 34.90
CA THR A 70 -7.18 5.94 34.29
C THR A 70 -7.18 7.02 33.22
N THR A 71 -7.98 6.81 32.19
CA THR A 71 -8.14 7.75 31.09
C THR A 71 -9.62 7.84 30.79
N ASP A 72 -10.21 9.01 31.03
CA ASP A 72 -11.66 9.18 31.04
C ASP A 72 -12.06 10.54 30.46
N TYR A 73 -13.29 10.60 29.93
CA TYR A 73 -13.93 11.86 29.53
C TYR A 73 -14.38 12.62 30.78
N GLY A 74 -13.85 13.83 30.97
CA GLY A 74 -14.33 14.72 32.02
C GLY A 74 -15.68 15.33 31.63
N SER A 75 -16.59 15.49 32.59
CA SER A 75 -17.97 15.93 32.34
C SER A 75 -18.13 17.29 31.64
N SER A 76 -17.11 18.15 31.61
CA SER A 76 -17.20 19.48 30.98
C SER A 76 -15.93 20.04 30.31
N GLU A 77 -14.78 19.35 30.34
CA GLU A 77 -13.51 20.05 30.05
C GLU A 77 -12.47 19.23 29.28
N GLY A 78 -12.80 18.08 28.68
CA GLY A 78 -11.88 17.33 27.80
C GLY A 78 -11.51 15.95 28.35
N ILE A 79 -10.45 15.36 27.79
CA ILE A 79 -10.00 14.00 28.15
C ILE A 79 -8.88 14.12 29.19
N TYR A 80 -9.04 13.38 30.28
CA TYR A 80 -8.14 13.40 31.43
C TYR A 80 -7.37 12.10 31.54
N LEU A 81 -6.16 12.20 32.07
CA LEU A 81 -5.32 11.09 32.48
C LEU A 81 -4.98 11.28 33.95
N ASP A 82 -5.42 10.35 34.79
CA ASP A 82 -5.13 10.35 36.21
C ASP A 82 -4.28 9.14 36.56
N VAL A 83 -3.14 9.40 37.19
CA VAL A 83 -2.24 8.38 37.72
C VAL A 83 -2.42 8.35 39.22
N TYR A 84 -2.61 7.17 39.78
CA TYR A 84 -2.81 6.95 41.19
C TYR A 84 -1.75 6.02 41.76
N LEU A 85 -1.38 6.28 43.02
CA LEU A 85 -0.59 5.37 43.85
C LEU A 85 -1.53 4.57 44.76
N LYS A 86 -1.34 3.25 44.77
CA LYS A 86 -2.08 2.32 45.63
C LYS A 86 -1.12 1.50 46.46
N TRP A 87 -1.26 1.55 47.77
CA TRP A 87 -0.47 0.75 48.72
C TRP A 87 -1.35 0.24 49.85
N TYR A 88 -0.77 -0.55 50.75
CA TYR A 88 -1.47 -1.06 51.92
C TYR A 88 -0.89 -0.46 53.20
N GLU A 89 -1.76 0.16 54.00
CA GLU A 89 -1.49 0.58 55.38
C GLU A 89 -2.43 -0.20 56.30
N ASP A 90 -1.91 -0.87 57.34
CA ASP A 90 -2.70 -1.65 58.29
C ASP A 90 -3.70 -2.64 57.64
N ASN A 91 -3.25 -3.36 56.60
CA ASN A 91 -4.08 -4.26 55.76
C ASN A 91 -5.29 -3.60 55.07
N LYS A 92 -5.33 -2.27 54.99
CA LYS A 92 -6.33 -1.52 54.22
C LYS A 92 -5.69 -0.90 52.98
N PRO A 93 -6.32 -1.03 51.80
CA PRO A 93 -5.82 -0.40 50.59
C PRO A 93 -6.04 1.12 50.68
N VAL A 94 -4.95 1.88 50.54
CA VAL A 94 -4.97 3.34 50.39
C VAL A 94 -4.70 3.66 48.93
N THR A 95 -5.51 4.54 48.36
CA THR A 95 -5.37 5.02 46.98
C THR A 95 -5.32 6.53 46.98
N LYS A 96 -4.31 7.12 46.35
CA LYS A 96 -4.15 8.57 46.25
C LYS A 96 -3.79 8.97 44.83
N SER A 97 -4.37 10.09 44.36
CA SER A 97 -3.97 10.70 43.09
C SER A 97 -2.51 11.15 43.18
N PHE A 98 -1.74 10.85 42.14
CA PHE A 98 -0.31 11.09 42.04
C PHE A 98 0.00 12.11 40.95
N ILE A 99 -0.53 11.93 39.74
CA ILE A 99 -0.29 12.82 38.59
C ILE A 99 -1.61 13.01 37.85
N THR A 100 -1.88 14.21 37.38
CA THR A 100 -2.99 14.50 36.48
C THR A 100 -2.46 15.10 35.19
N GLY A 101 -2.97 14.61 34.06
CA GLY A 101 -2.68 15.09 32.73
C GLY A 101 -3.96 15.37 31.96
N LYS A 102 -3.87 16.27 30.99
CA LYS A 102 -5.01 16.67 30.18
C LYS A 102 -4.57 17.00 28.76
N THR A 103 -5.44 16.67 27.81
CA THR A 103 -5.28 17.02 26.40
C THR A 103 -6.23 18.14 25.99
N LEU A 104 -5.80 18.99 25.05
CA LEU A 104 -6.57 20.10 24.51
C LEU A 104 -7.77 19.64 23.67
N GLY A 105 -7.68 18.46 23.07
CA GLY A 105 -8.70 17.87 22.20
C GLY A 105 -9.67 16.93 22.95
N ASP A 106 -10.89 16.81 22.43
CA ASP A 106 -11.96 15.95 22.97
C ASP A 106 -12.41 14.86 21.98
N THR A 107 -11.66 14.65 20.89
CA THR A 107 -12.02 13.69 19.83
C THR A 107 -11.70 12.25 20.21
N GLY A 108 -12.24 11.29 19.45
CA GLY A 108 -11.86 9.88 19.59
C GLY A 108 -10.35 9.63 19.37
N ALA A 109 -9.72 10.37 18.46
CA ALA A 109 -8.28 10.26 18.22
C ALA A 109 -7.45 10.79 19.40
N ASP A 110 -7.92 11.84 20.07
CA ASP A 110 -7.30 12.36 21.30
C ASP A 110 -7.43 11.35 22.45
N MET A 111 -8.55 10.61 22.50
CA MET A 111 -8.77 9.52 23.45
C MET A 111 -7.78 8.37 23.20
N ASP A 112 -7.63 7.94 21.95
CA ASP A 112 -6.68 6.88 21.58
C ASP A 112 -5.25 7.28 21.93
N ARG A 113 -4.87 8.53 21.64
CA ARG A 113 -3.56 9.09 22.03
C ARG A 113 -3.39 9.08 23.56
N MET A 114 -4.41 9.47 24.32
CA MET A 114 -4.35 9.45 25.79
C MET A 114 -4.27 8.01 26.35
N PHE A 115 -4.92 7.03 25.74
CA PHE A 115 -4.73 5.61 26.09
C PHE A 115 -3.32 5.11 25.78
N LEU A 116 -2.69 5.57 24.70
CA LEU A 116 -1.29 5.26 24.40
C LEU A 116 -0.35 5.83 25.47
N ILE A 117 -0.58 7.07 25.91
CA ILE A 117 0.17 7.69 27.01
C ILE A 117 -0.05 6.89 28.30
N SER A 118 -1.29 6.50 28.61
CA SER A 118 -1.62 5.66 29.77
C SER A 118 -0.86 4.32 29.73
N SER A 119 -0.86 3.64 28.58
CA SER A 119 -0.10 2.40 28.39
C SER A 119 1.41 2.60 28.56
N ALA A 120 1.96 3.71 28.05
CA ALA A 120 3.37 4.05 28.20
C ALA A 120 3.74 4.27 29.68
N ILE A 121 2.89 4.94 30.44
CA ILE A 121 3.07 5.15 31.89
C ILE A 121 3.02 3.81 32.63
N THR A 122 2.02 2.97 32.37
CA THR A 122 1.93 1.63 32.99
C THR A 122 3.19 0.80 32.70
N LYS A 123 3.64 0.77 31.43
CA LYS A 123 4.88 0.08 31.03
C LYS A 123 6.13 0.69 31.67
N ALA A 124 6.15 1.99 31.92
CA ALA A 124 7.26 2.64 32.58
C ALA A 124 7.46 2.12 34.02
N PHE A 125 6.40 1.69 34.71
CA PHE A 125 6.49 1.16 36.08
C PHE A 125 6.48 -0.37 36.17
N HIS A 126 5.78 -1.07 35.28
CA HIS A 126 5.67 -2.54 35.30
C HIS A 126 6.65 -3.26 34.36
N GLY A 127 7.33 -2.54 33.46
CA GLY A 127 8.18 -3.13 32.42
C GLY A 127 7.37 -3.86 31.33
N ASP A 128 8.05 -4.62 30.47
CA ASP A 128 7.41 -5.35 29.34
C ASP A 128 6.60 -6.58 29.80
N HIS A 129 6.60 -6.90 31.11
CA HIS A 129 5.95 -8.05 31.71
C HIS A 129 4.90 -7.62 32.74
N GLY A 130 3.89 -6.87 32.28
CA GLY A 130 2.69 -6.61 33.06
C GLY A 130 1.82 -7.86 33.09
N SER A 131 1.98 -8.70 34.11
CA SER A 131 1.03 -9.79 34.40
C SER A 131 -0.31 -9.19 34.83
N TYR A 132 -1.18 -8.90 33.87
CA TYR A 132 -2.60 -8.71 34.14
C TYR A 132 -3.16 -10.04 34.62
N ALA A 133 -3.55 -10.09 35.89
CA ALA A 133 -4.18 -11.24 36.50
C ALA A 133 -5.52 -11.56 35.80
N ARG A 134 -5.48 -12.43 34.78
CA ARG A 134 -6.55 -13.34 34.44
C ARG A 134 -5.94 -14.74 34.34
N TYR A 135 -6.11 -15.50 35.43
CA TYR A 135 -5.90 -16.95 35.53
C TYR A 135 -4.61 -17.52 34.90
N VAL A 136 -3.49 -17.44 35.62
CA VAL A 136 -2.40 -18.42 35.42
C VAL A 136 -2.74 -19.64 36.29
N LYS A 137 -3.09 -20.76 35.65
CA LYS A 137 -3.10 -22.06 36.32
C LYS A 137 -1.65 -22.43 36.64
N LEU A 138 -1.43 -22.89 37.87
CA LEU A 138 -0.13 -23.32 38.38
C LEU A 138 0.38 -24.50 37.53
N GLY A 139 1.43 -24.30 36.71
CA GLY A 139 2.12 -25.43 36.07
C GLY A 139 2.80 -25.18 34.72
N ASP A 140 2.42 -24.16 33.94
CA ASP A 140 2.96 -24.01 32.59
C ASP A 140 4.11 -23.00 32.54
N THR A 141 5.26 -23.46 32.03
CA THR A 141 6.34 -22.59 31.54
C THR A 141 5.97 -22.17 30.12
N PRO A 142 5.85 -20.87 29.79
CA PRO A 142 5.61 -20.48 28.40
C PRO A 142 6.94 -20.42 27.66
N GLU A 143 7.10 -21.33 26.71
CA GLU A 143 8.11 -21.27 25.66
C GLU A 143 7.97 -19.99 24.83
N ASP A 144 9.09 -19.54 24.27
CA ASP A 144 9.21 -18.47 23.28
C ASP A 144 8.25 -18.73 22.10
N THR A 145 7.11 -18.04 22.07
CA THR A 145 6.27 -17.96 20.88
C THR A 145 5.94 -16.51 20.60
N GLY A 146 6.42 -16.02 19.45
CA GLY A 146 6.10 -14.71 18.91
C GLY A 146 4.59 -14.45 18.94
N ILE A 147 4.23 -13.26 19.41
CA ILE A 147 2.84 -12.82 19.53
C ILE A 147 2.21 -12.81 18.13
N VAL A 148 1.34 -13.78 17.83
CA VAL A 148 0.43 -13.70 16.68
C VAL A 148 -0.75 -12.83 17.12
N VAL A 149 -0.73 -11.57 16.71
CA VAL A 149 -1.87 -10.66 16.88
C VAL A 149 -2.90 -11.01 15.81
N HIS A 150 -4.01 -11.63 16.20
CA HIS A 150 -5.16 -11.82 15.32
C HIS A 150 -5.93 -10.50 15.22
N LEU A 151 -5.57 -9.67 14.24
CA LEU A 151 -6.28 -8.46 13.89
C LEU A 151 -7.51 -8.80 13.03
N ASN A 152 -8.66 -8.20 13.33
CA ASN A 152 -9.83 -8.25 12.44
C ASN A 152 -9.53 -7.47 11.15
N PRO A 153 -10.04 -7.86 9.96
CA PRO A 153 -9.90 -7.12 8.71
C PRO A 153 -10.02 -5.58 8.78
N ALA A 154 -10.90 -5.05 9.65
CA ALA A 154 -11.03 -3.59 9.84
C ALA A 154 -9.84 -2.97 10.59
N GLU A 155 -9.32 -3.67 11.61
CA GLU A 155 -8.16 -3.27 12.39
C GLU A 155 -6.86 -3.43 11.59
N GLN A 156 -6.78 -4.46 10.74
CA GLN A 156 -5.69 -4.62 9.78
C GLN A 156 -5.61 -3.42 8.82
N ARG A 157 -6.75 -2.97 8.30
CA ARG A 157 -6.81 -1.77 7.44
C ARG A 157 -6.39 -0.51 8.16
N LEU A 158 -6.92 -0.27 9.37
CA LEU A 158 -6.53 0.89 10.17
C LEU A 158 -5.03 0.92 10.47
N LEU A 159 -4.43 -0.22 10.77
CA LEU A 159 -3.01 -0.34 11.06
C LEU A 159 -2.17 -0.13 9.79
N ILE A 160 -2.61 -0.67 8.65
CA ILE A 160 -1.99 -0.41 7.34
C ILE A 160 -2.06 1.08 6.99
N ASP A 161 -3.23 1.71 7.14
CA ASP A 161 -3.45 3.12 6.85
C ASP A 161 -2.62 4.03 7.75
N ALA A 162 -2.51 3.69 9.04
CA ALA A 162 -1.65 4.40 9.99
C ALA A 162 -0.16 4.28 9.65
N LEU A 163 0.29 3.09 9.24
CA LEU A 163 1.68 2.86 8.80
C LEU A 163 1.98 3.60 7.49
N ILE A 164 1.03 3.65 6.56
CA ILE A 164 1.15 4.43 5.32
C ILE A 164 1.24 5.92 5.66
N ALA A 165 0.34 6.44 6.49
CA ALA A 165 0.34 7.86 6.91
C ALA A 165 1.63 8.25 7.64
N GLN A 166 2.15 7.38 8.51
CA GLN A 166 3.43 7.61 9.19
C GLN A 166 4.61 7.62 8.21
N ARG A 167 4.62 6.70 7.23
CA ARG A 167 5.63 6.67 6.16
C ARG A 167 5.58 7.94 5.32
N GLU A 168 4.39 8.38 4.93
CA GLU A 168 4.19 9.61 4.16
C GLU A 168 4.66 10.86 4.94
N SER A 169 4.37 10.94 6.23
CA SER A 169 4.82 12.03 7.11
C SER A 169 6.35 12.07 7.22
N LEU A 170 6.99 10.90 7.40
CA LEU A 170 8.46 10.79 7.41
C LEU A 170 9.06 11.20 6.07
N LEU A 171 8.49 10.73 4.94
CA LEU A 171 8.94 11.12 3.60
C LEU A 171 8.78 12.64 3.38
N ALA A 172 7.69 13.26 3.84
CA ALA A 172 7.46 14.69 3.74
C ALA A 172 8.48 15.51 4.56
N GLN A 173 8.79 15.09 5.79
CA GLN A 173 9.82 15.73 6.61
C GLN A 173 11.22 15.62 5.98
N THR A 174 11.54 14.43 5.44
CA THR A 174 12.82 14.18 4.77
C THR A 174 12.94 14.99 3.48
N THR A 175 11.85 15.10 2.71
CA THR A 175 11.78 15.95 1.51
C THR A 175 11.95 17.43 1.87
N GLY A 176 11.39 17.89 2.98
CA GLY A 176 11.52 19.28 3.45
C GLY A 176 12.94 19.64 3.89
N THR A 177 13.63 18.74 4.61
CA THR A 177 15.03 18.93 4.98
C THR A 177 15.95 18.87 3.76
N GLU A 178 15.68 17.97 2.83
CA GLU A 178 16.36 17.87 1.54
C GLU A 178 16.21 19.17 0.71
N GLN A 179 14.98 19.69 0.59
CA GLN A 179 14.71 20.95 -0.12
C GLN A 179 15.37 22.16 0.53
N LEU A 180 15.43 22.21 1.87
CA LEU A 180 16.14 23.26 2.61
C LEU A 180 17.65 23.21 2.34
N LEU A 181 18.25 22.02 2.38
CA LEU A 181 19.66 21.83 2.03
C LEU A 181 19.92 22.26 0.57
N ARG A 182 19.09 21.82 -0.38
CA ARG A 182 19.16 22.25 -1.79
C ARG A 182 19.06 23.77 -1.95
N ARG A 183 18.20 24.45 -1.19
CA ARG A 183 18.08 25.93 -1.22
C ARG A 183 19.31 26.64 -0.65
N MET A 184 19.97 26.04 0.34
CA MET A 184 21.12 26.65 1.01
C MET A 184 22.43 26.47 0.22
N THR A 185 22.61 25.33 -0.43
CA THR A 185 23.87 24.97 -1.10
C THR A 185 23.78 24.90 -2.62
N GLY A 186 22.57 25.02 -3.20
CA GLY A 186 22.34 24.90 -4.65
C GLY A 186 22.36 23.45 -5.17
N SER A 187 23.11 22.57 -4.51
CA SER A 187 23.20 21.13 -4.79
C SER A 187 23.50 20.36 -3.50
N ILE A 188 22.85 19.20 -3.31
CA ILE A 188 23.19 18.29 -2.21
C ILE A 188 24.55 17.65 -2.48
N THR A 189 24.87 17.38 -3.75
CA THR A 189 26.16 16.82 -4.15
C THR A 189 27.32 17.74 -3.76
N GLU A 190 27.19 19.06 -3.97
CA GLU A 190 28.20 20.02 -3.54
C GLU A 190 28.31 20.11 -2.01
N PHE A 191 27.19 20.11 -1.28
CA PHE A 191 27.21 20.07 0.18
C PHE A 191 27.89 18.82 0.74
N VAL A 192 27.57 17.64 0.20
CA VAL A 192 28.19 16.38 0.64
C VAL A 192 29.67 16.36 0.27
N ASN A 193 30.08 16.95 -0.86
CA ASN A 193 31.50 17.10 -1.20
C ASN A 193 32.24 18.12 -0.31
N GLU A 194 31.58 19.21 0.09
CA GLU A 194 32.14 20.29 0.90
C GLU A 194 32.25 19.91 2.40
N VAL A 195 31.23 19.23 2.93
CA VAL A 195 31.22 18.68 4.30
C VAL A 195 31.99 17.35 4.37
N GLY A 196 32.15 16.65 3.24
CA GLY A 196 32.73 15.30 3.12
C GLY A 196 34.25 15.19 3.09
N GLN A 197 35.01 16.17 3.58
CA GLN A 197 36.46 15.96 3.80
C GLN A 197 36.74 15.05 5.03
N ARG A 198 36.31 13.77 4.97
CA ARG A 198 36.89 12.56 5.62
C ARG A 198 36.07 11.30 5.20
N PRO A 199 36.69 10.10 5.17
CA PRO A 199 36.79 9.24 3.99
C PRO A 199 35.58 8.33 3.78
N LEU A 200 34.49 8.85 3.24
CA LEU A 200 33.48 8.05 2.56
C LEU A 200 33.30 8.67 1.18
N ARG A 201 33.98 8.13 0.17
CA ARG A 201 33.67 8.49 -1.21
C ARG A 201 32.23 8.06 -1.45
N ILE A 202 31.38 9.00 -1.85
CA ILE A 202 30.03 8.71 -2.37
C ILE A 202 30.21 7.62 -3.45
N GLY A 203 29.41 6.55 -3.38
CA GLY A 203 29.45 5.49 -4.39
C GLY A 203 29.16 6.08 -5.77
N ASP A 204 29.74 5.51 -6.83
CA ASP A 204 29.52 6.03 -8.19
C ASP A 204 28.03 6.02 -8.57
N PHE A 205 27.27 5.02 -8.09
CA PHE A 205 25.81 4.97 -8.20
C PHE A 205 25.13 6.12 -7.44
N ASP A 206 25.43 6.29 -6.15
CA ASP A 206 24.84 7.35 -5.33
C ASP A 206 25.13 8.74 -5.91
N ALA A 207 26.33 8.94 -6.46
CA ALA A 207 26.71 10.17 -7.14
C ALA A 207 25.87 10.40 -8.42
N ALA A 208 25.59 9.34 -9.19
CA ALA A 208 24.73 9.42 -10.36
C ALA A 208 23.28 9.73 -9.97
N VAL A 209 22.74 9.09 -8.93
CA VAL A 209 21.39 9.36 -8.41
C VAL A 209 21.26 10.79 -7.91
N LEU A 210 22.22 11.27 -7.13
CA LEU A 210 22.24 12.66 -6.67
C LEU A 210 22.29 13.64 -7.86
N ALA A 211 23.08 13.35 -8.89
CA ALA A 211 23.12 14.18 -10.10
C ALA A 211 21.78 14.20 -10.86
N VAL A 212 21.05 13.06 -10.91
CA VAL A 212 19.68 13.00 -11.45
C VAL A 212 18.75 13.89 -10.64
N GLN A 213 18.77 13.79 -9.31
CA GLN A 213 17.90 14.59 -8.44
C GLN A 213 18.25 16.09 -8.49
N ASP A 214 19.53 16.43 -8.62
CA ASP A 214 20.02 17.81 -8.78
C ASP A 214 19.73 18.36 -10.18
N GLY A 215 19.46 17.51 -11.17
CA GLY A 215 19.27 17.93 -12.57
C GLY A 215 20.58 18.36 -13.23
N ASN A 216 21.71 17.86 -12.73
CA ASN A 216 23.01 18.19 -13.25
C ASN A 216 23.43 17.14 -14.29
N LEU A 217 23.12 17.41 -15.56
CA LEU A 217 23.42 16.51 -16.68
C LEU A 217 24.91 16.21 -16.82
N GLU A 218 25.78 17.19 -16.58
CA GLU A 218 27.22 17.02 -16.73
C GLU A 218 27.80 16.17 -15.59
N ALA A 219 27.33 16.37 -14.35
CA ALA A 219 27.69 15.51 -13.22
C ALA A 219 27.18 14.09 -13.43
N PHE A 220 25.95 13.93 -13.95
CA PHE A 220 25.40 12.62 -14.29
C PHE A 220 26.28 11.92 -15.34
N LYS A 221 26.64 12.60 -16.44
CA LYS A 221 27.52 12.05 -17.49
C LYS A 221 28.87 11.57 -16.98
N ALA A 222 29.43 12.24 -15.97
CA ALA A 222 30.68 11.84 -15.36
C ALA A 222 30.56 10.62 -14.43
N ALA A 223 29.37 10.42 -13.84
CA ALA A 223 29.13 9.40 -12.82
C ALA A 223 28.50 8.11 -13.37
N TYR A 224 27.47 8.19 -14.22
CA TYR A 224 26.71 7.00 -14.65
C TYR A 224 27.55 5.91 -15.33
N PRO A 225 28.61 6.18 -16.13
CA PRO A 225 29.35 5.12 -16.81
C PRO A 225 30.04 4.16 -15.83
N LYS A 226 30.28 4.60 -14.59
CA LYS A 226 30.86 3.79 -13.52
C LYS A 226 29.81 3.07 -12.67
N ALA A 227 28.54 3.41 -12.86
CA ALA A 227 27.40 2.86 -12.13
C ALA A 227 26.55 1.87 -12.97
N LEU A 228 27.05 1.46 -14.16
CA LEU A 228 26.32 0.57 -15.07
C LEU A 228 26.07 -0.84 -14.50
N GLU A 229 26.75 -1.23 -13.41
CA GLU A 229 26.41 -2.46 -12.69
C GLU A 229 25.00 -2.41 -12.05
N GLN A 230 24.49 -1.21 -11.78
CA GLN A 230 23.16 -0.96 -11.19
C GLN A 230 22.25 -0.19 -12.17
N VAL A 231 22.40 -0.47 -13.46
CA VAL A 231 21.72 0.28 -14.54
C VAL A 231 20.19 0.24 -14.44
N ASP A 232 19.63 -0.88 -13.96
CA ASP A 232 18.20 -1.06 -13.73
C ASP A 232 17.67 -0.07 -12.69
N ALA A 233 18.36 0.09 -11.56
CA ALA A 233 17.98 1.07 -10.55
C ALA A 233 18.16 2.50 -11.06
N LEU A 234 19.21 2.74 -11.84
CA LEU A 234 19.46 4.06 -12.42
C LEU A 234 18.40 4.46 -13.46
N LEU A 235 17.86 3.50 -14.22
CA LEU A 235 16.74 3.71 -15.13
C LEU A 235 15.51 4.23 -14.36
N VAL A 236 15.18 3.61 -13.23
CA VAL A 236 14.03 4.01 -12.39
C VAL A 236 14.20 5.43 -11.85
N GLU A 237 15.40 5.79 -11.39
CA GLU A 237 15.70 7.13 -10.88
C GLU A 237 15.64 8.20 -11.99
N THR A 238 16.25 7.93 -13.15
CA THR A 238 16.20 8.84 -14.30
C THR A 238 14.77 9.00 -14.84
N ALA A 239 13.98 7.92 -14.86
CA ALA A 239 12.56 7.91 -15.18
C ALA A 239 11.66 8.52 -14.10
N SER A 240 12.20 9.01 -12.98
CA SER A 240 11.45 9.77 -11.97
C SER A 240 11.52 11.29 -12.16
N ARG A 241 12.43 11.79 -13.02
CA ARG A 241 12.60 13.24 -13.26
C ARG A 241 11.77 13.75 -14.45
N PRO A 242 10.81 14.68 -14.25
CA PRO A 242 9.81 15.07 -15.26
C PRO A 242 10.21 16.25 -16.16
N ASP A 243 11.51 16.58 -16.27
CA ASP A 243 11.96 17.71 -17.07
C ASP A 243 12.79 17.27 -18.30
N ALA A 244 13.00 18.21 -19.22
CA ALA A 244 13.81 17.97 -20.41
C ALA A 244 15.24 17.51 -20.10
N VAL A 245 15.75 17.78 -18.89
CA VAL A 245 17.05 17.30 -18.43
C VAL A 245 16.98 15.82 -18.11
N GLY A 246 15.95 15.37 -17.38
CA GLY A 246 15.67 13.96 -17.12
C GLY A 246 15.51 13.16 -18.41
N ARG A 247 14.81 13.70 -19.41
CA ARG A 247 14.73 13.09 -20.75
C ARG A 247 16.11 12.95 -21.40
N LYS A 248 16.97 13.96 -21.33
CA LYS A 248 18.35 13.87 -21.84
C LYS A 248 19.19 12.84 -21.08
N MET A 249 19.01 12.73 -19.76
CA MET A 249 19.68 11.70 -18.95
C MET A 249 19.25 10.30 -19.39
N LEU A 250 17.94 10.07 -19.59
CA LEU A 250 17.42 8.81 -20.15
C LEU A 250 18.01 8.48 -21.53
N MET A 251 18.03 9.45 -22.47
CA MET A 251 18.66 9.22 -23.79
C MET A 251 20.12 8.80 -23.64
N THR A 252 20.84 9.47 -22.74
CA THR A 252 22.27 9.22 -22.52
C THR A 252 22.47 7.83 -21.94
N LEU A 253 21.63 7.42 -21.00
CA LEU A 253 21.66 6.08 -20.42
C LEU A 253 21.40 5.01 -21.49
N PHE A 254 20.39 5.19 -22.34
CA PHE A 254 20.04 4.24 -23.41
C PHE A 254 21.15 4.03 -24.46
N VAL A 255 22.04 5.00 -24.66
CA VAL A 255 23.17 4.84 -25.61
C VAL A 255 24.21 3.82 -25.11
N ASP A 256 24.51 3.84 -23.82
CA ASP A 256 25.64 3.09 -23.25
C ASP A 256 25.21 1.91 -22.35
N ALA A 257 23.93 1.87 -21.95
CA ALA A 257 23.41 0.85 -21.06
C ALA A 257 23.34 -0.53 -21.73
N PRO A 258 23.66 -1.61 -21.00
CA PRO A 258 23.25 -2.95 -21.42
C PRO A 258 21.71 -3.07 -21.39
N PRO A 259 21.14 -4.12 -22.02
CA PRO A 259 19.71 -4.38 -21.96
C PRO A 259 19.18 -4.46 -20.53
N PHE A 260 18.04 -3.82 -20.28
CA PHE A 260 17.36 -3.77 -18.99
C PHE A 260 16.51 -5.02 -18.75
N SER A 261 16.24 -5.30 -17.47
CA SER A 261 15.23 -6.30 -17.10
C SER A 261 13.81 -5.77 -17.31
N ASN A 262 12.87 -6.68 -17.62
CA ASN A 262 11.45 -6.35 -17.73
C ASN A 262 10.91 -5.69 -16.46
N GLU A 263 11.31 -6.17 -15.28
CA GLU A 263 10.87 -5.64 -13.98
C GLU A 263 11.32 -4.20 -13.77
N ALA A 264 12.61 -3.91 -14.00
CA ALA A 264 13.15 -2.56 -13.85
C ALA A 264 12.56 -1.58 -14.86
N TYR A 265 12.38 -2.03 -16.12
CA TYR A 265 11.79 -1.20 -17.15
C TYR A 265 10.33 -0.85 -16.85
N LEU A 266 9.56 -1.83 -16.37
CA LEU A 266 8.18 -1.60 -15.92
C LEU A 266 8.13 -0.65 -14.72
N ALA A 267 9.04 -0.81 -13.74
CA ALA A 267 9.15 0.11 -12.60
C ALA A 267 9.45 1.54 -13.07
N ALA A 268 10.34 1.70 -14.06
CA ALA A 268 10.65 2.98 -14.67
C ALA A 268 9.43 3.58 -15.40
N CYS A 269 8.66 2.79 -16.14
CA CYS A 269 7.39 3.21 -16.75
C CYS A 269 6.39 3.67 -15.68
N LYS A 270 6.23 2.93 -14.58
CA LYS A 270 5.32 3.27 -13.47
C LYS A 270 5.75 4.58 -12.79
N ARG A 271 7.05 4.75 -12.51
CA ARG A 271 7.60 6.02 -12.01
C ARG A 271 7.40 7.17 -12.98
N ALA A 272 7.53 6.91 -14.29
CA ALA A 272 7.32 7.94 -15.28
C ALA A 272 5.86 8.42 -15.29
N VAL A 273 4.93 7.46 -15.19
CA VAL A 273 3.50 7.73 -15.03
C VAL A 273 3.23 8.59 -13.81
N ASP A 274 3.80 8.26 -12.63
CA ASP A 274 3.56 9.00 -11.37
C ASP A 274 3.84 10.50 -11.44
N THR A 275 4.65 10.94 -12.38
CA THR A 275 4.93 12.38 -12.56
C THR A 275 3.88 13.14 -13.37
N GLY A 276 3.01 12.43 -14.10
CA GLY A 276 2.03 13.02 -15.01
C GLY A 276 2.56 13.46 -16.40
N GLU A 277 3.85 13.27 -16.72
CA GLU A 277 4.41 13.72 -18.00
C GLU A 277 4.21 12.70 -19.14
N SER A 278 3.20 12.93 -20.00
CA SER A 278 2.82 12.01 -21.08
C SER A 278 3.96 11.70 -22.06
N GLU A 279 4.70 12.72 -22.54
CA GLU A 279 5.74 12.52 -23.56
C GLU A 279 6.82 11.53 -23.13
N ARG A 280 7.14 11.51 -21.84
CA ARG A 280 8.18 10.65 -21.29
C ARG A 280 7.72 9.20 -21.16
N VAL A 281 6.47 9.00 -20.76
CA VAL A 281 5.86 7.67 -20.71
C VAL A 281 5.78 7.07 -22.11
N LEU A 282 5.33 7.86 -23.10
CA LEU A 282 5.28 7.44 -24.50
C LEU A 282 6.69 7.16 -25.04
N PHE A 283 7.67 8.00 -24.70
CA PHE A 283 9.05 7.76 -25.08
C PHE A 283 9.60 6.43 -24.52
N LEU A 284 9.36 6.12 -23.24
CA LEU A 284 9.76 4.82 -22.68
C LEU A 284 9.04 3.67 -23.38
N ALA A 285 7.75 3.79 -23.67
CA ALA A 285 7.03 2.76 -24.42
C ALA A 285 7.65 2.51 -25.82
N GLU A 286 8.04 3.57 -26.53
CA GLU A 286 8.72 3.45 -27.84
C GLU A 286 10.09 2.78 -27.77
N GLN A 287 10.82 2.97 -26.67
CA GLN A 287 12.19 2.45 -26.54
C GLN A 287 12.26 1.02 -25.99
N ALA A 288 11.17 0.47 -25.46
CA ALA A 288 11.16 -0.81 -24.77
C ALA A 288 11.70 -1.96 -25.63
N GLU A 289 11.24 -2.08 -26.88
CA GLU A 289 11.67 -3.16 -27.81
C GLU A 289 13.18 -3.13 -28.12
N GLY A 290 13.81 -1.95 -28.07
CA GLY A 290 15.23 -1.79 -28.35
C GLY A 290 16.14 -2.01 -27.13
N HIS A 291 15.60 -1.91 -25.92
CA HIS A 291 16.41 -1.81 -24.70
C HIS A 291 16.06 -2.85 -23.63
N VAL A 292 14.98 -3.61 -23.77
CA VAL A 292 14.61 -4.66 -22.81
C VAL A 292 15.05 -6.03 -23.32
N HIS A 293 15.72 -6.80 -22.46
CA HIS A 293 16.05 -8.19 -22.77
C HIS A 293 14.81 -9.08 -22.72
N GLU A 294 14.53 -9.82 -23.80
CA GLU A 294 13.36 -10.70 -23.90
C GLU A 294 12.07 -10.00 -23.43
N LEU A 295 11.70 -8.91 -24.13
CA LEU A 295 10.55 -8.07 -23.76
C LEU A 295 9.27 -8.90 -23.60
N ASP A 296 8.70 -8.83 -22.39
CA ASP A 296 7.35 -9.31 -22.13
C ASP A 296 6.35 -8.25 -22.61
N MET A 297 5.55 -8.61 -23.60
CA MET A 297 4.52 -7.72 -24.16
C MET A 297 3.44 -7.33 -23.12
N SER A 298 3.31 -8.08 -22.02
CA SER A 298 2.41 -7.73 -20.92
C SER A 298 2.80 -6.42 -20.22
N LEU A 299 4.08 -5.99 -20.34
CA LEU A 299 4.62 -4.75 -19.78
C LEU A 299 3.80 -3.53 -20.21
N TYR A 300 3.38 -3.47 -21.47
CA TYR A 300 2.56 -2.38 -21.99
C TYR A 300 1.20 -2.33 -21.30
N GLY A 301 0.55 -3.49 -21.15
CA GLY A 301 -0.71 -3.61 -20.43
C GLY A 301 -0.61 -3.20 -18.97
N GLU A 302 0.47 -3.59 -18.28
CA GLU A 302 0.71 -3.18 -16.90
C GLU A 302 0.97 -1.68 -16.75
N ALA A 303 1.73 -1.08 -17.67
CA ALA A 303 1.94 0.36 -17.69
C ALA A 303 0.63 1.12 -17.96
N ILE A 304 -0.22 0.62 -18.86
CA ILE A 304 -1.55 1.18 -19.13
C ILE A 304 -2.45 1.06 -17.90
N CYS A 305 -2.49 -0.09 -17.23
CA CYS A 305 -3.24 -0.27 -15.98
C CYS A 305 -2.85 0.77 -14.93
N HIS A 306 -1.55 0.95 -14.71
CA HIS A 306 -1.03 1.91 -13.75
C HIS A 306 -1.35 3.36 -14.15
N ALA A 307 -1.19 3.68 -15.44
CA ALA A 307 -1.58 4.98 -15.98
C ALA A 307 -3.09 5.23 -15.85
N TYR A 308 -3.93 4.22 -16.01
CA TYR A 308 -5.38 4.39 -15.96
C TYR A 308 -5.85 4.76 -14.54
N GLN A 309 -5.20 4.21 -13.52
CA GLN A 309 -5.51 4.49 -12.11
C GLN A 309 -5.05 5.88 -11.65
N ASN A 310 -3.93 6.38 -12.19
CA ASN A 310 -3.32 7.63 -11.74
C ASN A 310 -3.57 8.81 -12.70
N HIS A 311 -3.42 8.59 -14.00
CA HIS A 311 -3.47 9.60 -15.05
C HIS A 311 -4.14 9.08 -16.34
N ARG A 312 -5.48 9.09 -16.38
CA ARG A 312 -6.29 8.54 -17.48
C ARG A 312 -5.88 9.00 -18.89
N HIS A 313 -5.52 10.28 -19.05
CA HIS A 313 -5.06 10.82 -20.33
C HIS A 313 -3.76 10.16 -20.85
N ILE A 314 -2.87 9.70 -19.94
CA ILE A 314 -1.66 8.95 -20.30
C ILE A 314 -2.04 7.56 -20.77
N ALA A 315 -2.95 6.88 -20.06
CA ALA A 315 -3.44 5.57 -20.47
C ALA A 315 -4.09 5.61 -21.85
N GLU A 316 -4.94 6.60 -22.13
CA GLU A 316 -5.53 6.80 -23.45
C GLU A 316 -4.48 7.03 -24.54
N SER A 317 -3.42 7.79 -24.22
CA SER A 317 -2.32 8.04 -25.16
C SER A 317 -1.53 6.77 -25.46
N LEU A 318 -1.23 5.98 -24.41
CA LEU A 318 -0.58 4.67 -24.54
C LEU A 318 -1.42 3.70 -25.38
N ILE A 319 -2.73 3.59 -25.12
CA ILE A 319 -3.63 2.70 -25.88
C ILE A 319 -3.65 3.07 -27.37
N ARG A 320 -3.65 4.36 -27.70
CA ARG A 320 -3.59 4.81 -29.11
C ARG A 320 -2.29 4.39 -29.78
N GLN A 321 -1.17 4.53 -29.07
CA GLN A 321 0.17 4.25 -29.58
C GLN A 321 0.49 2.75 -29.68
N CYS A 322 0.03 1.95 -28.71
CA CYS A 322 0.35 0.52 -28.66
C CYS A 322 -0.17 -0.23 -29.89
N THR A 323 0.58 -1.23 -30.32
CA THR A 323 0.18 -2.13 -31.40
C THR A 323 -0.89 -3.12 -30.93
N PRO A 324 -1.64 -3.74 -31.86
CA PRO A 324 -2.58 -4.80 -31.50
C PRO A 324 -1.93 -5.95 -30.72
N GLU A 325 -0.71 -6.34 -31.07
CA GLU A 325 0.04 -7.40 -30.40
C GLU A 325 0.34 -7.04 -28.94
N GLN A 326 0.74 -5.78 -28.68
CA GLN A 326 1.01 -5.28 -27.32
C GLN A 326 -0.26 -5.22 -26.47
N ILE A 327 -1.39 -4.80 -27.06
CA ILE A 327 -2.68 -4.74 -26.34
C ILE A 327 -3.26 -6.13 -26.11
N ALA A 328 -3.10 -7.06 -27.04
CA ALA A 328 -3.56 -8.44 -26.89
C ALA A 328 -2.85 -9.19 -25.75
N ALA A 329 -1.60 -8.80 -25.44
CA ALA A 329 -0.80 -9.36 -24.34
C ALA A 329 -1.09 -8.71 -22.96
N ALA A 330 -1.92 -7.68 -22.90
CA ALA A 330 -2.21 -6.97 -21.65
C ALA A 330 -2.97 -7.85 -20.63
N ASP A 331 -2.77 -7.59 -19.33
CA ASP A 331 -3.52 -8.29 -18.28
C ASP A 331 -5.04 -8.07 -18.46
N PRO A 332 -5.84 -9.14 -18.57
CA PRO A 332 -7.30 -9.06 -18.72
C PRO A 332 -8.01 -8.21 -17.65
N ARG A 333 -7.41 -8.04 -16.47
CA ARG A 333 -7.91 -7.15 -15.40
C ARG A 333 -8.06 -5.70 -15.86
N LEU A 334 -7.29 -5.25 -16.86
CA LEU A 334 -7.43 -3.90 -17.43
C LEU A 334 -8.86 -3.66 -17.91
N LEU A 335 -9.41 -4.59 -18.69
CA LEU A 335 -10.76 -4.45 -19.23
C LEU A 335 -11.81 -4.47 -18.13
N HIS A 336 -11.63 -5.32 -17.10
CA HIS A 336 -12.54 -5.33 -15.96
C HIS A 336 -12.51 -4.01 -15.18
N LEU A 337 -11.34 -3.41 -14.98
CA LEU A 337 -11.18 -2.10 -14.35
C LEU A 337 -11.88 -1.01 -15.17
N VAL A 338 -11.66 -0.97 -16.47
CA VAL A 338 -12.28 0.01 -17.38
C VAL A 338 -13.80 -0.13 -17.38
N ALA A 339 -14.32 -1.36 -17.43
CA ALA A 339 -15.75 -1.66 -17.41
C ALA A 339 -16.43 -1.25 -16.10
N THR A 340 -15.81 -1.54 -14.95
CA THR A 340 -16.35 -1.19 -13.63
C THR A 340 -16.38 0.31 -13.37
N GLN A 341 -15.47 1.07 -13.99
CA GLN A 341 -15.45 2.54 -13.95
C GLN A 341 -16.42 3.20 -14.97
N GLY A 342 -17.13 2.39 -15.77
CA GLY A 342 -18.06 2.90 -16.79
C GLY A 342 -17.38 3.61 -17.97
N ASP A 343 -16.09 3.35 -18.22
CA ASP A 343 -15.34 3.95 -19.32
C ASP A 343 -15.46 3.14 -20.61
N TYR A 344 -16.62 3.25 -21.22
CA TYR A 344 -16.97 2.48 -22.40
C TYR A 344 -16.15 2.86 -23.65
N ASN A 345 -15.67 4.11 -23.72
CA ASN A 345 -14.83 4.55 -24.83
C ASN A 345 -13.47 3.85 -24.80
N THR A 346 -12.84 3.77 -23.63
CA THR A 346 -11.59 3.02 -23.46
C THR A 346 -11.80 1.53 -23.66
N ALA A 347 -12.93 0.97 -23.20
CA ALA A 347 -13.26 -0.44 -23.43
C ALA A 347 -13.35 -0.76 -24.93
N ILE A 348 -14.01 0.09 -25.71
CA ILE A 348 -14.10 -0.03 -27.17
C ILE A 348 -12.72 0.16 -27.83
N ALA A 349 -11.92 1.13 -27.38
CA ALA A 349 -10.57 1.34 -27.93
C ALA A 349 -9.64 0.13 -27.71
N LEU A 350 -9.75 -0.54 -26.56
CA LEU A 350 -9.05 -1.80 -26.31
C LEU A 350 -9.56 -2.91 -27.25
N ALA A 351 -10.87 -3.00 -27.45
CA ALA A 351 -11.46 -3.96 -28.39
C ALA A 351 -10.98 -3.75 -29.84
N GLU A 352 -10.91 -2.50 -30.30
CA GLU A 352 -10.40 -2.12 -31.64
C GLU A 352 -8.94 -2.54 -31.86
N LYS A 353 -8.19 -2.69 -30.76
CA LYS A 353 -6.80 -3.16 -30.77
C LYS A 353 -6.67 -4.67 -30.56
N GLY A 354 -7.78 -5.42 -30.55
CA GLY A 354 -7.74 -6.87 -30.41
C GLY A 354 -7.43 -7.37 -29.01
N PHE A 355 -7.81 -6.62 -27.96
CA PHE A 355 -7.63 -7.03 -26.57
C PHE A 355 -8.17 -8.45 -26.31
N ASN A 356 -7.47 -9.23 -25.47
CA ASN A 356 -7.90 -10.56 -25.07
C ASN A 356 -8.74 -10.51 -23.79
N ALA A 357 -10.06 -10.70 -23.91
CA ALA A 357 -10.98 -10.65 -22.78
C ALA A 357 -11.20 -12.01 -22.08
N ASP A 358 -10.59 -13.10 -22.55
CA ASP A 358 -11.02 -14.45 -22.18
C ASP A 358 -11.22 -14.69 -20.68
N PRO A 359 -10.26 -14.38 -19.81
CA PRO A 359 -10.38 -14.69 -18.38
C PRO A 359 -11.43 -13.84 -17.64
N VAL A 360 -11.87 -12.73 -18.24
CA VAL A 360 -12.80 -11.77 -17.60
C VAL A 360 -14.11 -11.58 -18.35
N ALA A 361 -14.25 -12.15 -19.55
CA ALA A 361 -15.36 -11.89 -20.48
C ALA A 361 -16.74 -11.98 -19.79
N GLY A 362 -17.05 -13.11 -19.14
CA GLY A 362 -18.33 -13.28 -18.45
C GLY A 362 -18.59 -12.24 -17.36
N ARG A 363 -17.56 -11.84 -16.60
CA ARG A 363 -17.67 -10.81 -15.56
C ARG A 363 -17.89 -9.42 -16.17
N VAL A 364 -17.18 -9.10 -17.25
CA VAL A 364 -17.30 -7.81 -17.95
C VAL A 364 -18.67 -7.67 -18.59
N ILE A 365 -19.20 -8.72 -19.21
CA ILE A 365 -20.56 -8.77 -19.76
C ILE A 365 -21.59 -8.50 -18.67
N GLN A 366 -21.47 -9.15 -17.51
CA GLN A 366 -22.36 -8.91 -16.38
C GLN A 366 -22.28 -7.47 -15.85
N VAL A 367 -21.09 -6.87 -15.82
CA VAL A 367 -20.91 -5.47 -15.41
C VAL A 367 -21.63 -4.53 -16.37
N PHE A 368 -21.52 -4.73 -17.68
CA PHE A 368 -22.25 -3.93 -18.66
C PHE A 368 -23.76 -4.08 -18.52
N HIS A 369 -24.24 -5.30 -18.29
CA HIS A 369 -25.66 -5.57 -18.05
C HIS A 369 -26.19 -4.87 -16.79
N ASN A 370 -25.49 -5.01 -15.67
CA ASN A 370 -25.88 -4.38 -14.41
C ASN A 370 -25.93 -2.84 -14.52
N ASN A 371 -25.15 -2.27 -15.44
CA ASN A 371 -25.14 -0.83 -15.73
C ASN A 371 -26.13 -0.43 -16.84
N ASN A 372 -27.01 -1.32 -17.30
CA ASN A 372 -27.96 -1.12 -18.42
C ASN A 372 -27.28 -0.72 -19.74
N ASN A 373 -26.11 -1.29 -20.04
CA ASN A 373 -25.33 -1.00 -21.23
C ASN A 373 -24.99 -2.27 -22.04
N ASP A 374 -25.97 -3.15 -22.23
CA ASP A 374 -25.80 -4.43 -22.94
C ASP A 374 -25.23 -4.28 -24.36
N TRP A 375 -25.57 -3.19 -25.06
CA TRP A 375 -25.10 -2.88 -26.41
C TRP A 375 -23.57 -2.79 -26.52
N ILE A 376 -22.86 -2.55 -25.42
CA ILE A 376 -21.39 -2.42 -25.42
C ILE A 376 -20.73 -3.75 -25.72
N THR A 377 -21.25 -4.85 -25.17
CA THR A 377 -20.70 -6.19 -25.42
C THR A 377 -20.73 -6.50 -26.91
N GLU A 378 -21.88 -6.27 -27.54
CA GLU A 378 -22.05 -6.42 -29.00
C GLU A 378 -21.03 -5.54 -29.74
N ARG A 379 -20.97 -4.25 -29.41
CA ARG A 379 -20.04 -3.31 -30.06
C ARG A 379 -18.59 -3.72 -29.91
N MET A 380 -18.16 -4.19 -28.74
CA MET A 380 -16.78 -4.61 -28.51
C MET A 380 -16.44 -5.86 -29.32
N LEU A 381 -17.36 -6.81 -29.39
CA LEU A 381 -17.23 -7.97 -30.25
C LEU A 381 -17.12 -7.54 -31.72
N GLU A 382 -18.01 -6.69 -32.24
CA GLU A 382 -17.92 -6.16 -33.61
C GLU A 382 -16.56 -5.51 -33.91
N ARG A 383 -15.98 -4.84 -32.92
CA ARG A 383 -14.74 -4.07 -33.05
C ARG A 383 -13.46 -4.89 -32.93
N GLY A 384 -13.56 -6.20 -32.67
CA GLY A 384 -12.40 -7.09 -32.69
C GLY A 384 -11.92 -7.56 -31.33
N MET A 385 -12.71 -7.39 -30.27
CA MET A 385 -12.44 -8.03 -28.98
C MET A 385 -12.24 -9.54 -29.16
N GLN A 386 -11.16 -10.08 -28.60
CA GLN A 386 -10.82 -11.50 -28.71
C GLN A 386 -11.42 -12.29 -27.54
N ILE A 387 -12.15 -13.34 -27.89
CA ILE A 387 -12.68 -14.36 -26.99
C ILE A 387 -12.48 -15.71 -27.68
N SER A 388 -11.89 -16.68 -26.99
CA SER A 388 -11.67 -18.04 -27.47
C SER A 388 -12.98 -18.76 -27.70
N ASN A 389 -12.98 -19.64 -28.70
CA ASN A 389 -14.12 -20.47 -29.10
C ASN A 389 -14.53 -21.48 -28.01
N ASP A 390 -13.65 -21.74 -27.02
CA ASP A 390 -13.94 -22.62 -25.89
C ASP A 390 -14.43 -21.85 -24.64
N ASN A 391 -14.60 -20.53 -24.74
CA ASN A 391 -15.06 -19.70 -23.62
C ASN A 391 -16.58 -19.73 -23.45
N TYR A 392 -17.10 -20.88 -23.03
CA TYR A 392 -18.52 -21.08 -22.77
C TYR A 392 -19.08 -20.18 -21.65
N GLY A 393 -18.21 -19.67 -20.77
CA GLY A 393 -18.58 -18.70 -19.74
C GLY A 393 -18.99 -17.35 -20.34
N ALA A 394 -18.31 -16.88 -21.40
CA ALA A 394 -18.68 -15.68 -22.13
C ALA A 394 -20.03 -15.86 -22.84
N LEU A 395 -20.22 -16.99 -23.53
CA LEU A 395 -21.48 -17.31 -24.19
C LEU A 395 -22.65 -17.40 -23.22
N HIS A 396 -22.45 -18.11 -22.11
CA HIS A 396 -23.44 -18.20 -21.05
C HIS A 396 -23.83 -16.83 -20.51
N ALA A 397 -22.85 -15.93 -20.28
CA ALA A 397 -23.13 -14.58 -19.82
C ALA A 397 -23.94 -13.77 -20.84
N CYS A 398 -23.64 -13.85 -22.15
CA CYS A 398 -24.45 -13.20 -23.18
C CYS A 398 -25.90 -13.69 -23.16
N ILE A 399 -26.11 -15.00 -23.06
CA ILE A 399 -27.46 -15.59 -23.05
C ILE A 399 -28.21 -15.20 -21.77
N ALA A 400 -27.57 -15.32 -20.60
CA ALA A 400 -28.15 -15.02 -19.31
C ALA A 400 -28.51 -13.54 -19.13
N THR A 401 -27.79 -12.64 -19.80
CA THR A 401 -28.06 -11.19 -19.78
C THR A 401 -29.04 -10.74 -20.87
N GLY A 402 -29.54 -11.66 -21.71
CA GLY A 402 -30.46 -11.32 -22.80
C GLY A 402 -29.78 -10.74 -24.04
N ASN A 403 -28.45 -10.79 -24.13
CA ASN A 403 -27.67 -10.22 -25.22
C ASN A 403 -27.56 -11.18 -26.41
N GLN A 404 -28.68 -11.32 -27.13
CA GLN A 404 -28.79 -12.20 -28.29
C GLN A 404 -27.74 -11.89 -29.37
N ALA A 405 -27.58 -10.61 -29.74
CA ALA A 405 -26.66 -10.20 -30.80
C ALA A 405 -25.20 -10.57 -30.46
N ALA A 406 -24.76 -10.32 -29.22
CA ALA A 406 -23.43 -10.73 -28.76
C ALA A 406 -23.25 -12.25 -28.78
N ALA A 407 -24.27 -13.03 -28.38
CA ALA A 407 -24.21 -14.49 -28.44
C ALA A 407 -24.07 -14.99 -29.88
N GLN A 408 -24.83 -14.44 -30.82
CA GLN A 408 -24.74 -14.77 -32.25
C GLN A 408 -23.36 -14.45 -32.82
N LEU A 409 -22.77 -13.29 -32.48
CA LEU A 409 -21.40 -12.93 -32.90
C LEU A 409 -20.32 -13.90 -32.38
N LEU A 410 -20.52 -14.52 -31.22
CA LEU A 410 -19.62 -15.56 -30.71
C LEU A 410 -19.75 -16.87 -31.51
N LEU A 411 -20.98 -17.23 -31.91
CA LEU A 411 -21.22 -18.40 -32.76
C LEU A 411 -20.63 -18.21 -34.16
N ASP A 412 -20.76 -17.02 -34.74
CA ASP A 412 -20.18 -16.68 -36.04
C ASP A 412 -18.64 -16.80 -36.05
N ARG A 413 -18.00 -16.69 -34.88
CA ARG A 413 -16.55 -16.88 -34.69
C ARG A 413 -16.14 -18.35 -34.51
N GLY A 414 -17.08 -19.28 -34.56
CA GLY A 414 -16.82 -20.72 -34.53
C GLY A 414 -16.83 -21.32 -33.12
N MET A 415 -17.57 -20.73 -32.19
CA MET A 415 -17.81 -21.31 -30.87
C MET A 415 -18.70 -22.56 -30.97
N ASP A 416 -18.32 -23.63 -30.25
CA ASP A 416 -19.06 -24.90 -30.28
C ASP A 416 -20.33 -24.84 -29.42
N PHE A 417 -21.44 -24.46 -30.04
CA PHE A 417 -22.73 -24.38 -29.35
C PHE A 417 -23.24 -25.74 -28.89
N GLN A 418 -22.91 -26.84 -29.57
CA GLN A 418 -23.38 -28.16 -29.16
C GLN A 418 -22.73 -28.56 -27.84
N HIS A 419 -21.43 -28.34 -27.70
CA HIS A 419 -20.72 -28.58 -26.46
C HIS A 419 -21.27 -27.73 -25.30
N TYR A 420 -21.65 -26.48 -25.59
CA TYR A 420 -22.35 -25.61 -24.63
C TYR A 420 -23.68 -26.20 -24.15
N LEU A 421 -24.55 -26.65 -25.08
CA LEU A 421 -25.84 -27.25 -24.75
C LEU A 421 -25.69 -28.55 -23.94
N ASP A 422 -24.73 -29.40 -24.30
CA ASP A 422 -24.42 -30.64 -23.56
C ASP A 422 -23.97 -30.34 -22.12
N GLY A 423 -23.28 -29.22 -21.92
CA GLY A 423 -22.91 -28.70 -20.60
C GLY A 423 -24.13 -28.24 -19.79
N LEU A 424 -25.02 -27.46 -20.40
CA LEU A 424 -26.27 -27.00 -19.77
C LEU A 424 -27.17 -28.16 -19.36
N ALA A 425 -27.33 -29.18 -20.22
CA ALA A 425 -28.17 -30.33 -19.95
C ALA A 425 -27.74 -31.10 -18.69
N LYS A 426 -26.45 -31.08 -18.35
CA LYS A 426 -25.91 -31.73 -17.13
C LYS A 426 -26.22 -30.96 -15.85
N LEU A 427 -26.48 -29.66 -15.93
CA LEU A 427 -26.80 -28.82 -14.77
C LEU A 427 -28.23 -29.05 -14.26
N GLY A 428 -29.15 -29.54 -15.11
CA GLY A 428 -30.48 -30.01 -14.71
C GLY A 428 -31.46 -28.91 -14.28
N GLU A 429 -31.11 -27.64 -14.41
CA GLU A 429 -31.96 -26.50 -14.09
C GLU A 429 -32.61 -25.92 -15.35
N SER A 430 -33.89 -25.56 -15.26
CA SER A 430 -34.56 -24.80 -16.30
C SER A 430 -34.08 -23.35 -16.23
N PRO A 431 -33.43 -22.82 -17.27
CA PRO A 431 -32.85 -21.49 -17.18
C PRO A 431 -33.90 -20.38 -17.24
N ASP A 432 -33.75 -19.35 -16.42
CA ASP A 432 -34.58 -18.12 -16.43
C ASP A 432 -34.41 -17.29 -17.72
N TYR A 433 -33.43 -17.64 -18.56
CA TYR A 433 -33.08 -17.01 -19.83
C TYR A 433 -33.54 -17.81 -21.07
N TYR A 434 -34.68 -18.51 -20.94
CA TYR A 434 -35.20 -19.42 -21.97
C TYR A 434 -35.43 -18.73 -23.33
N GLU A 435 -35.95 -17.51 -23.35
CA GLU A 435 -36.25 -16.78 -24.59
C GLU A 435 -35.00 -16.52 -25.45
N THR A 436 -33.93 -15.99 -24.83
CA THR A 436 -32.65 -15.76 -25.51
C THR A 436 -32.00 -17.07 -25.95
N LEU A 437 -32.07 -18.11 -25.12
CA LEU A 437 -31.53 -19.42 -25.43
C LEU A 437 -32.22 -20.04 -26.66
N GLU A 438 -33.55 -19.93 -26.74
CA GLU A 438 -34.34 -20.40 -27.87
C GLU A 438 -33.97 -19.64 -29.17
N ALA A 439 -33.90 -18.32 -29.11
CA ALA A 439 -33.52 -17.48 -30.25
C ALA A 439 -32.09 -17.78 -30.76
N VAL A 440 -31.12 -17.98 -29.86
CA VAL A 440 -29.75 -18.36 -30.23
C VAL A 440 -29.69 -19.78 -30.79
N THR A 441 -30.51 -20.69 -30.28
CA THR A 441 -30.61 -22.06 -30.80
C THR A 441 -31.20 -22.11 -32.20
N GLU A 442 -32.26 -21.33 -32.46
CA GLU A 442 -32.82 -21.17 -33.80
C GLU A 442 -31.78 -20.61 -34.78
N TYR A 443 -31.03 -19.59 -34.36
CA TYR A 443 -29.95 -19.02 -35.16
C TYR A 443 -28.86 -20.05 -35.50
N TRP A 444 -28.39 -20.82 -34.53
CA TRP A 444 -27.39 -21.86 -34.75
C TRP A 444 -27.86 -22.95 -35.72
N ASN A 445 -29.11 -23.40 -35.60
CA ASN A 445 -29.71 -24.37 -36.53
C ASN A 445 -29.72 -23.84 -37.97
N ASN A 446 -30.01 -22.54 -38.14
CA ASN A 446 -29.96 -21.89 -39.45
C ASN A 446 -28.53 -21.86 -40.03
N ILE A 447 -27.51 -21.59 -39.22
CA ILE A 447 -26.09 -21.62 -39.67
C ILE A 447 -25.70 -23.02 -40.16
N ILE A 448 -26.01 -24.06 -39.39
CA ILE A 448 -25.67 -25.43 -39.75
C ILE A 448 -26.42 -25.89 -41.00
N GLY A 449 -27.73 -25.60 -41.08
CA GLY A 449 -28.53 -25.93 -42.25
C GLY A 449 -28.00 -25.30 -43.55
N GLN A 450 -27.53 -24.04 -43.48
CA GLN A 450 -26.89 -23.37 -44.63
C GLN A 450 -25.53 -23.97 -44.98
N THR A 451 -24.76 -24.40 -43.99
CA THR A 451 -23.43 -25.00 -44.18
C THR A 451 -23.52 -26.39 -44.81
N GLN A 452 -24.50 -27.21 -44.38
CA GLN A 452 -24.80 -28.51 -44.97
C GLN A 452 -25.34 -28.40 -46.40
N GLY A 453 -26.27 -27.47 -46.65
CA GLY A 453 -26.80 -27.22 -48.01
C GLY A 453 -25.74 -26.70 -49.00
N ARG A 454 -24.71 -25.99 -48.53
CA ARG A 454 -23.56 -25.59 -49.38
C ARG A 454 -22.62 -26.74 -49.71
N MET A 455 -22.43 -27.70 -48.80
CA MET A 455 -21.60 -28.90 -49.06
C MET A 455 -22.29 -29.90 -49.99
N GLU A 456 -23.62 -29.96 -50.01
CA GLU A 456 -24.38 -30.83 -50.94
C GLU A 456 -24.46 -30.27 -52.37
N MET A 457 -24.11 -28.99 -52.57
CA MET A 457 -24.09 -28.31 -53.88
C MET A 457 -22.69 -28.17 -54.49
N MET A 458 -21.65 -28.65 -53.81
CA MET A 458 -20.27 -28.78 -54.32
C MET A 458 -19.98 -30.25 -54.64
#